data_AF-A0A9D7GVH4-F1
#
_entry.id   AF-A0A9D7GVH4-F1
#
_cell.length_a   1.000
_cell.length_b   1.000
_cell.length_c   1.000
_cell.angle_alpha   90.00
_cell.angle_beta   90.00
_cell.angle_gamma   90.00
#
_symmetry.space_group_name_H-M   'P 1'
#
loop_
_entity.id
_entity.type
_entity.pdbx_description
1 polymer ?
#
loop_
_entity_poly.entity_id
_entity_poly.type
_entity_poly.pdbx_seq_one_letter_code
_entity_poly.pdbx_strand_id
1 'polypeptide(L)'
;MLRTAKRIALATMAGSGLTAVVARSSWRQRRLLVLCYHGVSLADEHEWNPELYVTSMRLRERLELLRGLRATIVPLAEGMRRLREGTLPPRAVSLTFDDGAADFRLQCGSSARGV
;
A
#
# COMPACT_ATOMS: atom_id res chain seq x y z
N MET A 1 -12.23 -5.73 21.57
CA MET A 1 -11.07 -6.48 22.12
C MET A 1 -10.18 -7.10 21.04
N LEU A 2 -10.71 -7.89 20.07
CA LEU A 2 -9.90 -8.48 18.99
C LEU A 2 -9.12 -7.48 18.12
N ARG A 3 -9.72 -6.34 17.75
CA ARG A 3 -9.05 -5.29 16.96
C ARG A 3 -7.83 -4.71 17.69
N THR A 4 -7.95 -4.50 19.00
CA THR A 4 -6.87 -3.98 19.85
C THR A 4 -5.73 -4.99 19.96
N ALA A 5 -6.05 -6.27 20.26
CA ALA A 5 -5.06 -7.34 20.31
C ALA A 5 -4.33 -7.50 18.97
N LYS A 6 -5.05 -7.47 17.85
CA LYS A 6 -4.47 -7.51 16.50
C LYS A 6 -3.52 -6.34 16.26
N ARG A 7 -3.90 -5.12 16.65
CA ARG A 7 -3.05 -3.92 16.48
C ARG A 7 -1.79 -4.00 17.33
N ILE A 8 -1.90 -4.46 18.57
CA ILE A 8 -0.74 -4.67 19.46
C ILE A 8 0.20 -5.71 18.86
N ALA A 9 -0.31 -6.87 18.44
CA ALA A 9 0.49 -7.91 17.81
C ALA A 9 1.19 -7.43 16.52
N LEU A 10 0.50 -6.65 15.69
CA LEU A 10 1.10 -6.08 14.49
C LEU A 10 2.17 -5.02 14.82
N ALA A 11 1.95 -4.21 15.85
CA ALA A 11 2.92 -3.21 16.29
C ALA A 11 4.20 -3.85 16.85
N THR A 12 4.07 -4.92 17.65
CA THR A 12 5.22 -5.66 18.18
C THR A 12 5.98 -6.38 17.06
N MET A 13 5.28 -6.95 16.08
CA MET A 13 5.91 -7.52 14.87
C MET A 13 6.64 -6.46 14.03
N ALA A 14 6.08 -5.26 13.91
CA ALA A 14 6.70 -4.16 13.17
C ALA A 14 7.99 -3.68 13.85
N GLY A 15 8.03 -3.63 15.19
CA GLY A 15 9.21 -3.21 15.95
C GLY A 15 10.31 -4.28 16.08
N SER A 16 10.02 -5.55 15.80
CA SER A 16 10.94 -6.69 15.99
C SER A 16 11.62 -7.19 14.71
N GLY A 17 11.36 -6.56 13.55
CA GLY A 17 11.94 -6.98 12.27
C GLY A 17 11.28 -8.23 11.63
N LEU A 18 10.30 -8.85 12.30
CA LEU A 18 9.51 -9.96 11.76
C LEU A 18 8.80 -9.59 10.44
N THR A 19 8.40 -8.33 10.28
CA THR A 19 7.82 -7.80 9.02
C THR A 19 8.79 -7.92 7.85
N ALA A 20 10.09 -7.67 8.06
CA ALA A 20 11.11 -7.82 7.04
C ALA A 20 11.35 -9.29 6.69
N VAL A 21 11.27 -10.20 7.67
CA VAL A 21 11.37 -11.65 7.44
C VAL A 21 10.20 -12.15 6.58
N VAL A 22 8.97 -11.77 6.93
CA VAL A 22 7.78 -12.11 6.13
C VAL A 22 7.88 -11.51 4.73
N ALA A 23 8.35 -10.27 4.60
CA ALA A 23 8.57 -9.63 3.31
C ALA A 23 9.59 -10.35 2.43
N ARG A 24 10.55 -11.06 3.03
CA ARG A 24 11.57 -11.86 2.34
C ARG A 24 11.12 -13.29 2.02
N SER A 25 10.09 -13.81 2.69
CA SER A 25 9.59 -15.18 2.50
C SER A 25 9.19 -15.49 1.06
N SER A 26 9.35 -16.76 0.67
CA SER A 26 8.93 -17.28 -0.65
C SER A 26 7.44 -17.05 -0.91
N TRP A 27 6.60 -17.17 0.13
CA TRP A 27 5.18 -16.86 0.07
C TRP A 27 4.93 -15.41 -0.37
N ARG A 28 5.64 -14.43 0.21
CA ARG A 28 5.49 -13.02 -0.20
C ARG A 28 6.10 -12.75 -1.57
N GLN A 29 7.22 -13.38 -1.93
CA GLN A 29 7.86 -13.12 -3.22
C GLN A 29 7.01 -13.53 -4.43
N ARG A 30 6.09 -14.49 -4.27
CA ARG A 30 5.30 -15.07 -5.36
C ARG A 30 3.88 -14.50 -5.47
N ARG A 31 3.61 -13.37 -4.81
CA ARG A 31 2.26 -12.78 -4.75
C ARG A 31 2.27 -11.33 -5.16
N LEU A 32 1.28 -10.95 -5.96
CA LEU A 32 0.93 -9.56 -6.18
C LEU A 32 0.08 -9.09 -5.00
N LEU A 33 0.52 -8.02 -4.32
CA LEU A 33 -0.32 -7.32 -3.35
C LEU A 33 -0.99 -6.15 -4.07
N VAL A 34 -2.31 -6.08 -4.03
CA VAL A 34 -3.07 -4.93 -4.55
C VAL A 34 -3.54 -4.11 -3.36
N LEU A 35 -3.16 -2.84 -3.31
CA LEU A 35 -3.60 -1.88 -2.30
C LEU A 35 -4.59 -0.92 -2.94
N CYS A 36 -5.86 -1.05 -2.55
CA CYS A 36 -6.95 -0.20 -3.02
C CYS A 36 -7.13 1.00 -2.10
N TYR A 37 -7.01 2.18 -2.67
CA TYR A 37 -7.37 3.45 -2.05
C TYR A 37 -8.57 4.04 -2.78
N HIS A 38 -9.36 4.84 -2.08
CA HIS A 38 -10.36 5.68 -2.72
C HIS A 38 -9.85 7.12 -2.64
N GLY A 39 -10.35 7.92 -1.69
CA GLY A 39 -9.98 9.31 -1.55
C GLY A 39 -8.75 9.56 -0.68
N VAL A 40 -7.99 10.61 -1.03
CA VAL A 40 -6.94 11.22 -0.20
C VAL A 40 -7.44 12.57 0.28
N SER A 41 -7.64 12.73 1.59
CA SER A 41 -8.27 13.93 2.13
C SER A 41 -7.57 15.23 1.71
N LEU A 42 -8.35 16.22 1.28
CA LEU A 42 -7.90 17.59 1.04
C LEU A 42 -7.99 18.41 2.32
N ALA A 43 -9.01 18.14 3.13
CA ALA A 43 -9.22 18.70 4.45
C ALA A 43 -9.51 17.57 5.45
N ASP A 44 -10.74 17.49 5.96
CA ASP A 44 -11.21 16.63 7.03
C ASP A 44 -12.10 15.48 6.54
N GLU A 45 -12.07 15.12 5.26
CA GLU A 45 -12.94 14.07 4.71
C GLU A 45 -12.74 12.69 5.41
N HIS A 46 -11.54 12.47 5.95
CA HIS A 46 -11.21 11.31 6.79
C HIS A 46 -11.89 11.30 8.16
N GLU A 47 -12.35 12.44 8.69
CA GLU A 47 -13.17 12.50 9.90
C GLU A 47 -14.60 12.09 9.60
N TRP A 48 -15.11 12.52 8.44
CA TRP A 48 -16.45 12.17 7.98
C TRP A 48 -16.57 10.69 7.55
N ASN A 49 -15.61 10.19 6.75
CA ASN A 49 -15.60 8.80 6.30
C ASN A 49 -14.17 8.21 6.31
N PRO A 50 -13.68 7.74 7.47
CA PRO A 50 -12.32 7.19 7.62
C PRO A 50 -12.10 5.85 6.91
N GLU A 51 -13.16 5.19 6.45
CA GLU A 51 -13.05 3.95 5.66
C GLU A 51 -12.77 4.26 4.19
N LEU A 52 -13.26 5.39 3.70
CA LEU A 52 -13.11 5.82 2.31
C LEU A 52 -11.88 6.72 2.12
N TYR A 53 -11.62 7.61 3.08
CA TYR A 53 -10.56 8.61 2.97
C TYR A 53 -9.35 8.32 3.84
N VAL A 54 -8.16 8.48 3.25
CA VAL A 54 -6.87 8.46 3.95
C VAL A 54 -6.28 9.87 3.97
N THR A 55 -5.63 10.26 5.06
CA THR A 55 -4.86 11.51 5.06
C THR A 55 -3.62 11.40 4.18
N SER A 56 -3.19 12.49 3.55
CA SER A 56 -1.95 12.52 2.76
C SER A 56 -0.72 12.08 3.58
N MET A 57 -0.70 12.44 4.87
CA MET A 57 0.36 12.00 5.79
C MET A 57 0.36 10.48 5.97
N ARG A 58 -0.80 9.87 6.24
CA ARG A 58 -0.91 8.41 6.40
C ARG A 58 -0.59 7.67 5.10
N LEU A 59 -1.01 8.21 3.95
CA LEU A 59 -0.63 7.66 2.65
C LEU A 59 0.89 7.69 2.48
N ARG A 60 1.55 8.83 2.75
CA ARG A 60 3.01 8.96 2.69
C ARG A 60 3.72 7.94 3.59
N GLU A 61 3.30 7.78 4.84
CA GLU A 61 3.86 6.77 5.75
C GLU A 61 3.78 5.35 5.18
N ARG A 62 2.64 4.99 4.57
CA ARG A 62 2.47 3.68 3.93
C ARG A 62 3.40 3.51 2.73
N LEU A 63 3.59 4.54 1.92
CA LEU A 63 4.51 4.51 0.78
C LEU A 63 5.97 4.40 1.23
N GLU A 64 6.37 5.12 2.29
CA GLU A 64 7.72 4.99 2.87
C GLU A 64 7.95 3.59 3.46
N LEU A 65 6.92 2.96 4.04
CA LEU A 65 7.01 1.56 4.47
C LEU A 65 7.26 0.61 3.29
N LEU A 66 6.56 0.80 2.17
CA LEU A 66 6.82 0.01 0.95
C LEU A 66 8.24 0.21 0.43
N ARG A 67 8.73 1.44 0.44
CA ARG A 67 10.10 1.80 0.07
C ARG A 67 11.13 1.14 0.98
N GLY A 68 10.94 1.20 2.31
CA GLY A 68 11.80 0.55 3.29
C GLY A 68 11.83 -0.97 3.16
N LEU A 69 10.70 -1.59 2.77
CA LEU A 69 10.63 -3.01 2.45
C LEU A 69 11.20 -3.36 1.07
N ARG A 70 11.67 -2.38 0.29
CA ARG A 70 12.13 -2.56 -1.10
C ARG A 70 11.08 -3.28 -1.94
N ALA A 71 9.82 -2.89 -1.80
CA ALA A 71 8.73 -3.40 -2.61
C ALA A 71 8.87 -2.93 -4.06
N THR A 72 8.44 -3.76 -5.01
CA THR A 72 8.47 -3.40 -6.43
C THR A 72 7.08 -2.91 -6.84
N ILE A 73 6.94 -1.64 -7.15
CA ILE A 73 5.67 -1.09 -7.67
C ILE A 73 5.51 -1.53 -9.12
N VAL A 74 4.37 -2.14 -9.45
CA VAL A 74 4.04 -2.58 -10.81
C VAL A 74 2.63 -2.12 -11.17
N PRO A 75 2.38 -1.67 -12.42
CA PRO A 75 1.02 -1.40 -12.88
C PRO A 75 0.13 -2.63 -12.75
N LEU A 76 -1.15 -2.47 -12.39
CA LEU A 76 -2.04 -3.60 -12.13
C LEU A 76 -2.11 -4.59 -13.30
N ALA A 77 -2.29 -4.07 -14.52
CA ALA A 77 -2.36 -4.90 -15.73
C ALA A 77 -1.08 -5.75 -15.92
N GLU A 78 0.08 -5.13 -15.72
CA GLU A 78 1.38 -5.79 -15.82
C GLU A 78 1.59 -6.80 -14.68
N GLY A 79 1.22 -6.43 -13.44
CA GLY A 79 1.28 -7.32 -12.29
C GLY A 79 0.41 -8.56 -12.49
N MET A 80 -0.80 -8.40 -13.02
CA MET A 80 -1.70 -9.52 -13.30
C MET A 80 -1.15 -10.44 -14.41
N ARG A 81 -0.56 -9.86 -15.45
CA ARG A 81 0.11 -10.62 -16.53
C ARG A 81 1.27 -11.45 -15.96
N ARG A 82 2.20 -10.81 -15.25
CA ARG A 82 3.36 -11.49 -14.63
C ARG A 82 2.97 -12.51 -13.57
N LEU A 83 1.87 -12.28 -12.84
CA LEU A 83 1.34 -13.27 -11.90
C LEU A 83 0.93 -14.56 -12.61
N ARG A 84 0.22 -14.46 -13.74
CA ARG A 84 -0.17 -15.62 -14.55
C ARG A 84 1.04 -16.35 -15.14
N GLU A 85 2.05 -15.59 -15.57
CA GLU A 85 3.29 -16.13 -16.15
C GLU A 85 4.29 -16.66 -15.11
N GLY A 86 4.06 -16.41 -13.82
CA GLY A 86 5.01 -16.78 -12.76
C GLY A 86 6.29 -15.93 -12.74
N THR A 87 6.27 -14.74 -13.35
CA THR A 87 7.42 -13.85 -13.55
C THR A 87 7.37 -12.58 -12.69
N LEU A 88 6.59 -12.60 -11.60
CA LEU A 88 6.48 -11.44 -10.70
C LEU A 88 7.85 -11.05 -10.12
N PRO A 89 8.16 -9.74 -10.07
CA PRO A 89 9.31 -9.29 -9.33
C PRO A 89 9.10 -9.53 -7.82
N PRO A 90 10.20 -9.71 -7.05
CA PRO A 90 10.14 -9.78 -5.60
C PRO A 90 9.32 -8.65 -4.99
N ARG A 91 8.44 -8.99 -4.04
CA ARG A 91 7.57 -8.05 -3.31
C ARG A 91 6.76 -7.13 -4.24
N ALA A 92 6.20 -7.66 -5.32
CA ALA A 92 5.34 -6.91 -6.24
C ALA A 92 4.12 -6.30 -5.51
N VAL A 93 3.86 -5.01 -5.76
CA VAL A 93 2.72 -4.26 -5.25
C VAL A 93 2.10 -3.43 -6.38
N SER A 94 0.78 -3.47 -6.50
CA SER A 94 0.02 -2.52 -7.32
C SER A 94 -0.74 -1.57 -6.40
N LEU A 95 -0.64 -0.27 -6.66
CA LEU A 95 -1.43 0.75 -5.99
C LEU A 95 -2.60 1.11 -6.92
N THR A 96 -3.82 1.11 -6.40
CA THR A 96 -5.01 1.58 -7.14
C THR A 96 -5.70 2.69 -6.37
N PHE A 97 -6.25 3.64 -7.12
CA PHE A 97 -7.07 4.73 -6.61
C PHE A 97 -8.38 4.68 -7.39
N ASP A 98 -9.45 4.35 -6.69
CA ASP A 98 -10.74 4.02 -7.28
C ASP A 98 -11.65 5.29 -7.31
N ASP A 99 -12.86 5.18 -7.86
CA ASP A 99 -13.87 6.24 -8.01
C ASP A 99 -13.55 7.42 -8.95
N GLY A 100 -12.28 7.69 -9.25
CA GLY A 100 -11.89 8.77 -10.18
C GLY A 100 -12.10 10.18 -9.61
N ALA A 101 -12.04 10.32 -8.29
CA ALA A 101 -12.24 11.60 -7.60
C ALA A 101 -11.08 12.59 -7.83
N ALA A 102 -11.39 13.89 -7.75
CA ALA A 102 -10.44 14.96 -8.06
C ALA A 102 -9.26 15.04 -7.08
N ASP A 103 -9.47 14.59 -5.84
CA ASP A 103 -8.44 14.59 -4.80
C ASP A 103 -7.21 13.77 -5.18
N PHE A 104 -7.37 12.67 -5.93
CA PHE A 104 -6.24 11.89 -6.42
C PHE A 104 -5.32 12.75 -7.28
N ARG A 105 -5.89 13.53 -8.21
CA ARG A 105 -5.09 14.42 -9.06
C ARG A 105 -4.39 15.51 -8.24
N LEU A 106 -5.09 16.08 -7.27
CA LEU A 106 -4.59 17.19 -6.46
C LEU A 106 -3.49 16.74 -5.47
N GLN A 107 -3.64 15.57 -4.85
CA GLN A 107 -2.71 15.04 -3.85
C GLN A 107 -1.59 14.20 -4.44
N CYS A 108 -1.84 13.48 -5.54
CA CYS A 108 -0.89 12.52 -6.11
C CYS A 108 -0.33 12.92 -7.50
N GLY A 109 -0.95 13.88 -8.19
CA GLY A 109 -0.57 14.27 -9.55
C GLY A 109 0.79 14.96 -9.69
N SER A 110 1.36 15.52 -8.61
CA SER A 110 2.71 16.09 -8.60
C SER A 110 3.81 15.05 -8.31
N SER A 111 3.49 13.98 -7.59
CA SER A 111 4.45 12.94 -7.14
C SER A 111 4.58 11.76 -8.10
N ALA A 112 3.64 11.58 -9.03
CA ALA A 112 3.64 10.48 -10.00
C ALA A 112 4.73 10.57 -11.09
N ARG A 113 5.53 11.65 -11.11
CA ARG A 113 6.65 11.83 -12.06
C ARG A 113 8.02 11.39 -11.53
N GLY A 114 8.11 10.88 -10.30
CA GLY A 114 9.39 10.62 -9.62
C GLY A 114 9.55 9.25 -8.96
N VAL A 115 8.71 8.26 -9.29
CA VAL A 115 8.88 6.86 -8.84
C VAL A 115 9.18 5.98 -10.04
#